data_AF-H2ZMC0-F1
#
_entry.id   AF-H2ZMC0-F1
#
_cell.length_a   1.000
_cell.length_b   1.000
_cell.length_c   1.000
_cell.angle_alpha   90.00
_cell.angle_beta   90.00
_cell.angle_gamma   90.00
#
_symmetry.space_group_name_H-M   'P 1'
#
loop_
_entity.id
_entity.type
_entity.pdbx_description
1 polymer ?
#
loop_
_entity_poly.entity_id
_entity_poly.type
_entity_poly.pdbx_seq_one_letter_code
_entity_poly.pdbx_strand_id
1 'polypeptide(L)'
;MSLLRASSSILRKVVGISKVQSCAPTLNVLSKRFYDPDPTPPVYDQSLIEGEDLICLLDSSEILSPEKKARLALKYGLIPEDYHPMNDHDFNLGDYPHLPAESVLERDPHYDWDDPFYRRNYGEPISVDVDLYSPLILDTRPLPHDPQQQYRVLFGALFSCFFLWWLGGKYRTNLPRGPKQYPEHYPSDEILHSWEWDSFEKRGLEPKLKERTPVTNYTLEKYKWNPAAH
;
A
#
# COMPACT_ATOMS: atom_id res chain seq x y z
N MET A 1 -30.68 -19.32 32.79
CA MET A 1 -29.65 -19.38 31.71
C MET A 1 -28.89 -20.71 31.75
N SER A 2 -29.56 -21.87 31.64
CA SER A 2 -28.91 -23.19 31.75
C SER A 2 -29.13 -24.11 30.53
N LEU A 3 -29.78 -23.65 29.47
CA LEU A 3 -30.13 -24.48 28.30
C LEU A 3 -29.14 -24.39 27.12
N LEU A 4 -28.14 -23.51 27.17
CA LEU A 4 -27.17 -23.32 26.08
C LEU A 4 -25.84 -24.07 26.28
N ARG A 5 -25.60 -24.70 27.44
CA ARG A 5 -24.38 -25.51 27.69
C ARG A 5 -24.51 -26.99 27.28
N ALA A 6 -25.72 -27.48 27.00
CA ALA A 6 -25.94 -28.89 26.65
C ALA A 6 -25.67 -29.23 25.17
N SER A 7 -25.58 -28.23 24.29
CA SER A 7 -25.45 -28.43 22.83
C SER A 7 -24.03 -28.81 22.38
N SER A 8 -22.99 -28.36 23.07
CA SER A 8 -21.59 -28.63 22.67
C SER A 8 -21.07 -30.01 23.09
N SER A 9 -21.76 -30.70 24.00
CA SER A 9 -21.38 -32.03 24.51
C SER A 9 -21.83 -33.16 23.57
N ILE A 10 -22.97 -32.97 22.88
CA ILE A 10 -23.54 -33.99 21.99
C ILE A 10 -22.77 -34.04 20.66
N LEU A 11 -22.29 -32.89 20.17
CA LEU A 11 -21.46 -32.82 18.95
C LEU A 11 -20.07 -33.45 19.10
N ARG A 12 -19.53 -33.52 20.32
CA ARG A 12 -18.23 -34.18 20.59
C ARG A 12 -18.30 -35.72 20.64
N LYS A 13 -19.51 -36.30 20.72
CA LYS A 13 -19.70 -37.77 20.72
C LYS A 13 -19.93 -38.38 19.34
N VAL A 14 -20.30 -37.56 18.34
CA VAL A 14 -20.61 -38.05 16.98
C VAL A 14 -19.37 -38.10 16.09
N VAL A 15 -18.37 -37.25 16.34
CA VAL A 15 -17.08 -37.33 15.64
C VAL A 15 -16.13 -38.13 16.52
N GLY A 16 -16.02 -39.43 16.22
CA GLY A 16 -15.05 -40.33 16.85
C GLY A 16 -13.62 -39.90 16.53
N ILE A 17 -13.12 -38.88 17.23
CA ILE A 17 -11.69 -38.56 17.25
C ILE A 17 -11.09 -39.36 18.41
N SER A 18 -10.78 -40.61 18.09
CA SER A 18 -9.97 -41.49 18.90
C SER A 18 -8.68 -40.77 19.30
N LYS A 19 -8.31 -40.86 20.57
CA LYS A 19 -6.97 -40.52 21.06
C LYS A 19 -5.93 -41.24 20.20
N VAL A 20 -5.33 -40.53 19.24
CA VAL A 20 -4.10 -40.97 18.59
C VAL A 20 -2.97 -40.37 19.42
N GLN A 21 -2.59 -41.14 20.43
CA GLN A 21 -1.29 -41.08 21.04
C GLN A 21 -0.30 -41.56 19.98
N SER A 22 0.28 -40.64 19.18
CA SER A 22 1.44 -40.95 18.37
C SER A 22 2.67 -40.48 19.11
N CYS A 23 3.26 -41.40 19.86
CA CYS A 23 4.70 -41.43 19.98
C CYS A 23 5.27 -41.44 18.55
N ALA A 24 6.04 -40.43 18.19
CA ALA A 24 6.93 -40.53 17.05
C ALA A 24 8.26 -39.85 17.41
N PRO A 25 9.37 -40.51 17.05
CA PRO A 25 10.70 -40.24 17.57
C PRO A 25 11.27 -38.96 16.95
N THR A 26 12.40 -38.54 17.50
CA THR A 26 13.39 -37.65 16.88
C THR A 26 13.48 -37.86 15.37
N LEU A 27 12.69 -37.11 14.61
CA LEU A 27 12.87 -36.96 13.19
C LEU A 27 13.66 -35.67 13.02
N ASN A 28 14.93 -35.83 12.66
CA ASN A 28 15.61 -34.84 11.84
C ASN A 28 14.68 -34.57 10.65
N VAL A 29 13.88 -33.51 10.74
CA VAL A 29 13.15 -32.96 9.61
C VAL A 29 14.22 -32.31 8.75
N LEU A 30 14.91 -33.16 8.00
CA LEU A 30 15.66 -32.76 6.83
C LEU A 30 14.65 -32.04 5.95
N SER A 31 14.76 -30.72 5.87
CA SER A 31 13.96 -29.90 4.98
C SER A 31 14.30 -30.30 3.54
N LYS A 32 13.65 -31.36 3.06
CA LYS A 32 13.66 -31.67 1.63
C LYS A 32 13.05 -30.47 0.93
N ARG A 33 13.92 -29.69 0.27
CA ARG A 33 13.55 -28.54 -0.54
C ARG A 33 12.51 -29.02 -1.56
N PHE A 34 11.43 -28.26 -1.73
CA PHE A 34 10.34 -28.52 -2.68
C PHE A 34 10.75 -28.43 -4.17
N TYR A 35 12.05 -28.38 -4.46
CA TYR A 35 12.63 -28.44 -5.79
C TYR A 35 13.74 -29.49 -5.74
N ASP A 36 13.53 -30.64 -6.39
CA ASP A 36 14.64 -31.52 -6.81
C ASP A 36 14.89 -31.27 -8.32
N PRO A 37 15.65 -30.24 -8.74
CA PRO A 37 16.15 -30.12 -10.10
C PRO A 37 17.50 -30.84 -10.20
N ASP A 38 17.50 -32.07 -10.73
CA ASP A 38 18.67 -32.95 -10.92
C ASP A 38 19.50 -33.24 -9.65
N PRO A 39 20.13 -34.44 -9.53
CA PRO A 39 21.04 -34.70 -8.42
C PRO A 39 22.24 -33.75 -8.55
N THR A 40 22.27 -32.73 -7.70
CA THR A 40 23.42 -31.84 -7.58
C THR A 40 24.66 -32.70 -7.28
N PRO A 41 25.80 -32.46 -7.95
CA PRO A 41 26.99 -33.28 -7.72
C PRO A 41 27.35 -33.25 -6.22
N PRO A 42 27.82 -34.37 -5.63
CA PRO A 42 28.02 -34.50 -4.17
C PRO A 42 29.01 -33.49 -3.55
N VAL A 43 29.74 -32.75 -4.38
CA VAL A 43 30.60 -31.63 -3.97
C VAL A 43 29.80 -30.39 -3.57
N TYR A 44 28.57 -30.23 -4.08
CA TYR A 44 27.71 -29.05 -3.87
C TYR A 44 26.59 -29.27 -2.84
N ASP A 45 26.44 -30.49 -2.32
CA ASP A 45 25.41 -30.85 -1.32
C ASP A 45 25.83 -30.54 0.13
N GLN A 46 27.07 -30.09 0.33
CA GLN A 46 27.49 -29.54 1.61
C GLN A 46 26.87 -28.15 1.77
N SER A 47 25.74 -28.08 2.48
CA SER A 47 25.33 -26.79 3.05
C SER A 47 26.47 -26.31 3.94
N LEU A 48 27.05 -25.15 3.61
CA LEU A 48 28.10 -24.50 4.40
C LEU A 48 27.67 -24.18 5.85
N ILE A 49 26.39 -24.38 6.15
CA ILE A 49 25.74 -24.18 7.45
C ILE A 49 25.45 -25.58 8.00
N GLU A 50 26.11 -25.94 9.09
CA GLU A 50 25.92 -27.22 9.76
C GLU A 50 24.66 -27.21 10.63
N GLY A 51 24.14 -28.40 10.96
CA GLY A 51 22.76 -28.55 11.45
C GLY A 51 22.38 -27.75 12.71
N GLU A 52 23.34 -27.40 13.56
CA GLU A 52 23.10 -26.57 14.75
C GLU A 52 23.02 -25.07 14.45
N ASP A 53 23.63 -24.64 13.35
CA ASP A 53 23.61 -23.25 12.86
C ASP A 53 22.35 -22.96 12.04
N LEU A 54 21.65 -23.99 11.56
CA LEU A 54 20.35 -23.85 10.91
C LEU A 54 19.29 -23.34 11.89
N ILE A 55 18.36 -22.53 11.38
CA ILE A 55 17.22 -22.03 12.15
C ILE A 55 16.45 -23.22 12.73
N CYS A 56 16.31 -23.24 14.05
CA CYS A 56 15.58 -24.27 14.77
C CYS A 56 14.16 -23.81 15.03
N LEU A 57 13.17 -24.63 14.69
CA LEU A 57 11.79 -24.38 15.11
C LEU A 57 11.71 -24.46 16.64
N LEU A 58 11.14 -23.42 17.25
CA LEU A 58 10.95 -23.31 18.69
C LEU A 58 9.45 -23.26 18.96
N ASP A 59 8.97 -24.02 19.93
CA ASP A 59 7.55 -23.95 20.30
C ASP A 59 7.29 -22.67 21.10
N SER A 60 6.15 -22.02 20.84
CA SER A 60 5.77 -20.77 21.51
C SER A 60 5.44 -20.96 22.99
N SER A 61 5.03 -22.19 23.36
CA SER A 61 4.66 -22.55 24.73
C SER A 61 5.84 -22.85 25.65
N GLU A 62 7.04 -23.06 25.09
CA GLU A 62 8.22 -23.49 25.82
C GLU A 62 8.95 -22.29 26.46
N ILE A 63 9.14 -22.33 27.79
CA ILE A 63 9.98 -21.34 28.49
C ILE A 63 11.45 -21.72 28.26
N LEU A 64 12.23 -20.79 27.70
CA LEU A 64 13.65 -21.02 27.40
C LEU A 64 14.48 -21.09 28.69
N SER A 65 15.18 -22.20 28.89
CA SER A 65 16.22 -22.32 29.91
C SER A 65 17.33 -21.27 29.67
N PRO A 66 17.92 -20.66 30.72
CA PRO A 66 19.00 -19.69 30.57
C PRO A 66 20.19 -20.21 29.74
N GLU A 67 20.55 -21.49 29.89
CA GLU A 67 21.63 -22.12 29.13
C GLU A 67 21.30 -22.24 27.64
N LYS A 68 20.05 -22.61 27.32
CA LYS A 68 19.54 -22.69 25.94
C LYS A 68 19.48 -21.30 25.32
N LYS A 69 19.06 -20.29 26.09
CA LYS A 69 19.05 -18.88 25.68
C LYS A 69 20.46 -18.37 25.38
N ALA A 70 21.42 -18.64 26.25
CA ALA A 70 22.81 -18.22 26.07
C ALA A 70 23.46 -18.86 24.84
N ARG A 71 23.20 -20.15 24.60
CA ARG A 71 23.69 -20.84 23.40
C ARG A 71 23.10 -20.27 22.10
N LEU A 72 21.79 -19.99 22.11
CA LEU A 72 21.12 -19.40 20.94
C LEU A 72 21.56 -17.95 20.70
N ALA A 73 21.72 -17.16 21.76
CA ALA A 73 22.27 -15.81 21.66
C ALA A 73 23.69 -15.83 21.04
N LEU A 74 24.54 -16.75 21.50
CA LEU A 74 25.90 -16.93 20.98
C LEU A 74 25.91 -17.30 19.49
N LYS A 75 24.97 -18.15 19.03
CA LYS A 75 24.80 -18.48 17.61
C LYS A 75 24.58 -17.24 16.73
N TYR A 76 23.85 -16.25 17.23
CA TYR A 76 23.58 -14.99 16.51
C TYR A 76 24.55 -13.85 16.86
N GLY A 77 25.59 -14.11 17.65
CA GLY A 77 26.52 -13.07 18.11
C GLY A 77 25.90 -12.04 19.06
N LEU A 78 24.78 -12.38 19.69
CA LEU A 78 24.04 -11.50 20.60
C LEU A 78 24.36 -11.80 22.07
N ILE A 79 24.10 -10.79 22.90
CA ILE A 79 24.13 -10.92 24.35
C ILE A 79 22.87 -11.70 24.81
N PRO A 80 22.96 -12.64 25.78
CA PRO A 80 21.81 -13.44 26.22
C PRO A 80 20.63 -12.61 26.73
N GLU A 81 20.90 -11.43 27.30
CA GLU A 81 19.89 -10.48 27.76
C GLU A 81 19.05 -9.94 26.60
N ASP A 82 19.70 -9.45 25.53
CA ASP A 82 19.07 -8.81 24.36
C ASP A 82 18.45 -9.81 23.39
N TYR A 83 18.82 -11.10 23.49
CA TYR A 83 18.25 -12.13 22.65
C TYR A 83 16.78 -12.41 23.01
N HIS A 84 15.89 -12.14 22.08
CA HIS A 84 14.47 -12.49 22.15
C HIS A 84 14.10 -13.33 20.94
N PRO A 85 13.73 -14.61 21.10
CA PRO A 85 13.33 -15.44 19.95
C PRO A 85 11.98 -14.99 19.42
N MET A 86 11.80 -15.15 18.11
CA MET A 86 10.57 -14.82 17.41
C MET A 86 9.65 -16.04 17.33
N ASN A 87 9.21 -16.50 18.51
CA ASN A 87 8.42 -17.73 18.68
C ASN A 87 6.98 -17.44 19.13
N ASP A 88 6.34 -16.39 18.62
CA ASP A 88 4.96 -16.07 18.97
C ASP A 88 3.97 -17.10 18.39
N HIS A 89 2.79 -17.22 19.01
CA HIS A 89 1.73 -18.14 18.54
C HIS A 89 1.24 -17.83 17.12
N ASP A 90 1.20 -16.54 16.75
CA ASP A 90 0.70 -16.08 15.44
C ASP A 90 1.80 -16.02 14.38
N PHE A 91 3.03 -15.69 14.78
CA PHE A 91 4.18 -15.55 13.89
C PHE A 91 5.42 -16.20 14.51
N ASN A 92 5.68 -17.45 14.11
CA ASN A 92 6.77 -18.25 14.64
C ASN A 92 7.84 -18.49 13.56
N LEU A 93 8.98 -17.82 13.70
CA LEU A 93 10.19 -18.06 12.89
C LEU A 93 11.23 -18.90 13.64
N GLY A 94 10.84 -19.51 14.75
CA GLY A 94 11.66 -20.40 15.55
C GLY A 94 12.63 -19.65 16.45
N ASP A 95 13.91 -19.95 16.30
CA ASP A 95 15.01 -19.39 17.10
C ASP A 95 15.58 -18.07 16.53
N TYR A 96 14.98 -17.49 15.50
CA TYR A 96 15.48 -16.24 14.93
C TYR A 96 15.29 -15.07 15.92
N PRO A 97 16.29 -14.16 16.09
CA PRO A 97 16.18 -13.04 17.01
C PRO A 97 15.19 -11.99 16.50
N HIS A 98 14.33 -11.50 17.39
CA HIS A 98 13.44 -10.38 17.18
C HIS A 98 14.22 -9.07 17.36
N LEU A 99 14.71 -8.53 16.25
CA LEU A 99 15.43 -7.27 16.20
C LEU A 99 14.47 -6.07 16.14
N PRO A 100 14.90 -4.88 16.60
CA PRO A 100 14.09 -3.68 16.50
C PRO A 100 13.81 -3.31 15.04
N ALA A 101 12.61 -2.79 14.81
CA ALA A 101 12.10 -2.36 13.51
C ALA A 101 12.66 -0.98 13.14
N GLU A 102 13.96 -0.92 12.86
CA GLU A 102 14.69 0.31 12.55
C GLU A 102 15.10 0.37 11.08
N SER A 103 14.90 1.54 10.46
CA SER A 103 15.32 1.79 9.09
C SER A 103 16.84 1.94 9.00
N VAL A 104 17.41 1.55 7.87
CA VAL A 104 18.85 1.76 7.59
C VAL A 104 19.25 3.22 7.73
N LEU A 105 18.31 4.15 7.47
CA LEU A 105 18.57 5.59 7.53
C LEU A 105 18.75 6.13 8.96
N GLU A 106 18.24 5.44 9.98
CA GLU A 106 18.42 5.81 11.39
C GLU A 106 19.83 5.55 11.91
N ARG A 107 20.52 4.55 11.36
CA ARG A 107 21.90 4.22 11.73
C ARG A 107 22.85 5.37 11.36
N ASP A 108 23.93 5.54 12.13
CA ASP A 108 24.89 6.64 11.93
C ASP A 108 25.47 6.62 10.51
N PRO A 109 25.28 7.68 9.69
CA PRO A 109 25.85 7.75 8.35
C PRO A 109 27.37 7.98 8.33
N HIS A 110 27.98 8.37 9.46
CA HIS A 110 29.40 8.70 9.54
C HIS A 110 30.29 7.56 10.04
N TYR A 111 29.69 6.50 10.57
CA TYR A 111 30.40 5.28 10.92
C TYR A 111 30.87 4.54 9.66
N ASP A 112 32.06 3.95 9.71
CA ASP A 112 32.63 3.17 8.61
C ASP A 112 32.06 1.75 8.61
N TRP A 113 30.92 1.59 7.94
CA TRP A 113 30.21 0.31 7.83
C TRP A 113 30.86 -0.60 6.79
N ASP A 114 30.92 -1.91 7.08
CA ASP A 114 31.40 -2.91 6.10
C ASP A 114 30.54 -2.94 4.82
N ASP A 115 29.22 -2.79 4.98
CA ASP A 115 28.29 -2.50 3.88
C ASP A 115 27.73 -1.08 4.03
N PRO A 116 28.30 -0.10 3.29
CA PRO A 116 27.87 1.29 3.37
C PRO A 116 26.44 1.53 2.89
N PHE A 117 25.90 0.67 2.02
CA PHE A 117 24.56 0.86 1.46
C PHE A 117 23.49 0.45 2.47
N TYR A 118 23.67 -0.70 3.13
CA TYR A 118 22.76 -1.18 4.17
C TYR A 118 23.14 -0.72 5.59
N ARG A 119 24.24 0.02 5.74
CA ARG A 119 24.81 0.47 7.02
C ARG A 119 24.88 -0.66 8.04
N ARG A 120 25.52 -1.77 7.66
CA ARG A 120 25.60 -3.00 8.48
C ARG A 120 27.02 -3.53 8.51
N ASN A 121 27.44 -4.07 9.65
CA ASN A 121 28.73 -4.75 9.80
C ASN A 121 28.62 -6.25 9.52
N TYR A 122 29.74 -6.87 9.20
CA TYR A 122 29.85 -8.30 9.06
C TYR A 122 29.58 -9.01 10.38
N GLY A 123 28.72 -10.05 10.34
CA GLY A 123 28.34 -10.82 11.54
C GLY A 123 27.20 -10.22 12.37
N GLU A 124 26.67 -9.04 12.02
CA GLU A 124 25.45 -8.54 12.65
C GLU A 124 24.23 -9.39 12.23
N PRO A 125 23.32 -9.74 13.15
CA PRO A 125 22.09 -10.42 12.80
C PRO A 125 21.20 -9.51 11.94
N ILE A 126 20.49 -10.11 11.00
CA ILE A 126 19.70 -9.39 9.98
C ILE A 126 18.25 -9.30 10.46
N SER A 127 17.57 -8.17 10.31
CA SER A 127 16.12 -8.13 10.61
C SER A 127 15.33 -8.98 9.61
N VAL A 128 14.26 -9.61 10.05
CA VAL A 128 13.38 -10.40 9.15
C VAL A 128 12.82 -9.52 8.03
N ASP A 129 12.43 -8.30 8.37
CA ASP A 129 11.87 -7.31 7.45
C ASP A 129 12.95 -6.38 6.86
N VAL A 130 14.18 -6.88 6.66
CA VAL A 130 15.30 -6.07 6.12
C VAL A 130 14.95 -5.42 4.79
N ASP A 131 14.16 -6.10 3.96
CA ASP A 131 13.73 -5.58 2.67
C ASP A 131 12.81 -4.35 2.83
N LEU A 132 11.97 -4.33 3.87
CA LEU A 132 11.06 -3.21 4.15
C LEU A 132 11.81 -1.98 4.67
N TYR A 133 12.78 -2.22 5.56
CA TYR A 133 13.62 -1.18 6.19
C TYR A 133 14.85 -0.78 5.36
N SER A 134 14.89 -1.25 4.11
CA SER A 134 15.86 -0.84 3.10
C SER A 134 15.87 0.68 2.91
N PRO A 135 17.02 1.30 2.60
CA PRO A 135 17.13 2.76 2.46
C PRO A 135 16.23 3.36 1.36
N LEU A 136 15.59 2.54 0.53
CA LEU A 136 14.74 2.96 -0.58
C LEU A 136 13.24 2.90 -0.28
N ILE A 137 12.81 2.21 0.80
CA ILE A 137 11.41 1.85 0.98
C ILE A 137 10.81 2.59 2.19
N LEU A 138 11.09 2.12 3.41
CA LEU A 138 10.49 2.67 4.63
C LEU A 138 11.56 3.34 5.49
N ASP A 139 11.23 4.55 5.95
CA ASP A 139 12.05 5.34 6.86
C ASP A 139 11.29 5.51 8.18
N THR A 140 11.93 5.13 9.28
CA THR A 140 11.38 5.19 10.64
C THR A 140 11.88 6.38 11.43
N ARG A 141 12.81 7.18 10.87
CA ARG A 141 13.45 8.29 11.57
C ARG A 141 12.42 9.20 12.26
N PRO A 142 12.73 9.69 13.47
CA PRO A 142 11.81 10.56 14.20
C PRO A 142 11.54 11.83 13.39
N LEU A 143 10.27 12.05 13.09
CA LEU A 143 9.81 13.23 12.39
C LEU A 143 9.87 14.46 13.32
N PRO A 144 10.12 15.66 12.78
CA PRO A 144 10.15 16.88 13.61
C PRO A 144 8.79 17.25 14.21
N HIS A 145 7.69 16.68 13.69
CA HIS A 145 6.32 16.95 14.13
C HIS A 145 5.59 15.64 14.40
N ASP A 146 4.68 15.66 15.38
CA ASP A 146 3.81 14.53 15.69
C ASP A 146 2.94 14.15 14.47
N PRO A 147 2.92 12.87 14.04
CA PRO A 147 2.09 12.42 12.92
C PRO A 147 0.63 12.84 13.03
N GLN A 148 0.04 12.85 14.24
CA GLN A 148 -1.36 13.26 14.40
C GLN A 148 -1.57 14.73 14.04
N GLN A 149 -0.62 15.60 14.38
CA GLN A 149 -0.66 17.01 14.01
C GLN A 149 -0.58 17.17 12.48
N GLN A 150 0.31 16.41 11.83
CA GLN A 150 0.45 16.43 10.37
C GLN A 150 -0.86 16.03 9.67
N TYR A 151 -1.51 14.95 10.12
CA TYR A 151 -2.79 14.51 9.55
C TYR A 151 -3.90 15.55 9.75
N ARG A 152 -4.00 16.18 10.92
CA ARG A 152 -5.01 17.23 11.18
C ARG A 152 -4.85 18.42 10.22
N VAL A 153 -3.61 18.86 9.99
CA VAL A 153 -3.33 19.96 9.06
C VAL A 153 -3.61 19.55 7.62
N LEU A 154 -3.15 18.36 7.20
CA LEU A 154 -3.37 17.86 5.83
C LEU A 154 -4.87 17.71 5.52
N PHE A 155 -5.61 16.99 6.36
CA PHE A 155 -7.04 16.79 6.15
C PHE A 155 -7.84 18.08 6.35
N GLY A 156 -7.43 18.95 7.25
CA GLY A 156 -8.01 20.29 7.39
C GLY A 156 -7.87 21.12 6.11
N ALA A 157 -6.68 21.11 5.50
CA ALA A 157 -6.43 21.81 4.24
C ALA A 157 -7.21 21.21 3.07
N LEU A 158 -7.18 19.88 2.90
CA LEU A 158 -7.93 19.19 1.84
C LEU A 158 -9.44 19.41 1.96
N PHE A 159 -9.99 19.30 3.16
CA PHE A 159 -11.39 19.57 3.42
C PHE A 159 -11.75 21.03 3.13
N SER A 160 -10.89 21.98 3.54
CA SER A 160 -11.11 23.41 3.27
C SER A 160 -11.12 23.72 1.77
N CYS A 161 -10.17 23.16 1.01
CA CYS A 161 -10.13 23.31 -0.44
C CYS A 161 -11.38 22.72 -1.11
N PHE A 162 -11.78 21.51 -0.72
CA PHE A 162 -12.99 20.88 -1.24
C PHE A 162 -14.25 21.69 -0.90
N PHE A 163 -14.34 22.19 0.33
CA PHE A 163 -15.45 23.01 0.78
C PHE A 163 -15.56 24.33 0.00
N LEU A 164 -14.44 25.01 -0.24
CA LEU A 164 -14.41 26.23 -1.06
C LEU A 164 -14.75 25.94 -2.52
N TRP A 165 -14.30 24.82 -3.08
CA TRP A 165 -14.71 24.39 -4.43
C TRP A 165 -16.22 24.13 -4.51
N TRP A 166 -16.79 23.44 -3.52
CA TRP A 166 -18.23 23.21 -3.41
C TRP A 166 -19.02 24.53 -3.30
N LEU A 167 -18.56 25.48 -2.48
CA LEU A 167 -19.13 26.83 -2.39
C LEU A 167 -19.05 27.58 -3.71
N GLY A 168 -17.92 27.52 -4.42
CA GLY A 168 -17.75 28.11 -5.75
C GLY A 168 -18.72 27.52 -6.78
N GLY A 169 -19.09 26.25 -6.63
CA GLY A 169 -20.14 25.61 -7.44
C GLY A 169 -21.53 26.19 -7.21
N LYS A 170 -21.85 26.62 -5.98
CA LYS A 170 -23.12 27.28 -5.63
C LYS A 170 -23.14 28.75 -6.05
N TYR A 171 -22.04 29.46 -5.84
CA TYR A 171 -21.88 30.88 -6.14
C TYR A 171 -21.01 31.08 -7.38
N ARG A 172 -21.55 30.72 -8.55
CA ARG A 172 -20.82 30.88 -9.82
C ARG A 172 -20.70 32.35 -10.19
N THR A 173 -19.48 32.81 -10.34
CA THR A 173 -19.18 34.13 -10.90
C THR A 173 -19.27 34.05 -12.42
N ASN A 174 -20.26 34.72 -12.99
CA ASN A 174 -20.39 34.89 -14.43
C ASN A 174 -20.04 36.33 -14.80
N LEU A 175 -19.44 36.52 -15.97
CA LEU A 175 -19.33 37.86 -16.54
C LEU A 175 -20.74 38.39 -16.82
N PRO A 176 -21.00 39.71 -16.66
CA PRO A 176 -22.28 40.33 -16.98
C PRO A 176 -22.42 40.48 -18.51
N ARG A 177 -22.36 39.34 -19.22
CA ARG A 177 -22.47 39.23 -20.67
C ARG A 177 -23.48 38.13 -20.98
N GLY A 178 -24.24 38.32 -22.04
CA GLY A 178 -25.09 37.27 -22.58
C GLY A 178 -24.25 36.09 -23.10
N PRO A 179 -24.90 34.94 -23.39
CA PRO A 179 -24.25 33.84 -24.08
C PRO A 179 -23.70 34.33 -25.43
N LYS A 180 -22.56 33.79 -25.85
CA LYS A 180 -21.95 34.11 -27.14
C LYS A 180 -22.92 33.71 -28.26
N GLN A 181 -23.37 34.68 -29.03
CA GLN A 181 -24.15 34.45 -30.24
C GLN A 181 -23.20 34.01 -31.36
N TYR A 182 -23.64 33.03 -32.14
CA TYR A 182 -22.96 32.57 -33.35
C TYR A 182 -23.87 32.89 -34.54
N PRO A 183 -23.34 33.45 -35.64
CA PRO A 183 -24.11 33.57 -36.86
C PRO A 183 -24.41 32.18 -37.41
N GLU A 184 -25.51 32.06 -38.16
CA GLU A 184 -25.82 30.83 -38.89
C GLU A 184 -24.85 30.61 -40.06
N HIS A 185 -24.31 31.71 -40.61
CA HIS A 185 -23.38 31.72 -41.73
C HIS A 185 -22.24 32.72 -41.45
N TYR A 186 -20.98 32.30 -41.60
CA TYR A 186 -19.84 33.21 -41.60
C TYR A 186 -19.52 33.65 -43.04
N PRO A 187 -19.05 34.88 -43.27
CA PRO A 187 -18.61 35.33 -44.60
C PRO A 187 -17.48 34.47 -45.20
N SER A 188 -16.72 33.75 -44.37
CA SER A 188 -15.69 32.79 -44.81
C SER A 188 -16.28 31.52 -45.43
N ASP A 189 -17.52 31.18 -45.10
CA ASP A 189 -18.21 29.99 -45.61
C ASP A 189 -18.57 30.15 -47.10
N GLU A 190 -18.70 31.39 -47.60
CA GLU A 190 -19.00 31.69 -49.02
C GLU A 190 -17.78 31.49 -49.93
N ILE A 191 -16.55 31.52 -49.38
CA ILE A 191 -15.31 31.56 -50.17
C ILE A 191 -14.70 30.17 -50.39
N LEU A 192 -15.18 29.10 -49.74
CA LEU A 192 -14.51 27.80 -49.77
C LEU A 192 -15.43 26.63 -50.11
N HIS A 193 -15.75 26.49 -51.40
CA HIS A 193 -15.83 25.15 -51.99
C HIS A 193 -14.42 24.58 -52.16
N SER A 194 -13.88 24.01 -51.08
CA SER A 194 -13.06 22.80 -51.15
C SER A 194 -12.67 22.31 -49.73
N TRP A 195 -13.58 21.67 -48.99
CA TRP A 195 -13.24 20.82 -47.83
C TRP A 195 -13.03 21.53 -46.47
N GLU A 196 -13.72 22.63 -46.18
CA GLU A 196 -13.71 23.22 -44.82
C GLU A 196 -15.06 23.05 -44.09
N TRP A 197 -14.96 22.56 -42.85
CA TRP A 197 -15.99 21.88 -42.08
C TRP A 197 -16.98 22.85 -41.41
N ASP A 198 -18.28 22.55 -41.49
CA ASP A 198 -19.33 23.27 -40.75
C ASP A 198 -19.07 23.16 -39.23
N SER A 199 -19.18 24.28 -38.52
CA SER A 199 -18.95 24.37 -37.07
C SER A 199 -19.87 23.45 -36.25
N PHE A 200 -20.95 22.98 -36.86
CA PHE A 200 -21.92 22.06 -36.27
C PHE A 200 -21.54 20.58 -36.48
N GLU A 201 -20.78 20.23 -37.53
CA GLU A 201 -20.28 18.86 -37.77
C GLU A 201 -19.25 18.44 -36.70
N LYS A 202 -18.39 19.38 -36.26
CA LYS A 202 -17.37 19.14 -35.21
C LYS A 202 -17.95 18.71 -33.84
N ARG A 203 -19.25 18.89 -33.60
CA ARG A 203 -19.94 18.47 -32.36
C ARG A 203 -20.56 17.07 -32.45
N GLY A 204 -20.29 16.31 -33.52
CA GLY A 204 -20.70 14.90 -33.65
C GLY A 204 -22.20 14.70 -33.89
N LEU A 205 -22.92 15.72 -34.35
CA LEU A 205 -24.29 15.56 -34.81
C LEU A 205 -24.26 14.98 -36.23
N GLU A 206 -24.60 13.69 -36.37
CA GLU A 206 -24.92 13.13 -37.68
C GLU A 206 -25.97 14.01 -38.36
N PRO A 207 -25.94 14.15 -39.70
CA PRO A 207 -26.93 14.91 -40.46
C PRO A 207 -28.29 14.17 -40.47
N LYS A 208 -28.89 13.97 -39.30
CA LYS A 208 -30.31 13.69 -39.19
C LYS A 208 -31.00 15.03 -39.35
N LEU A 209 -31.78 15.15 -40.44
CA LEU A 209 -32.69 16.26 -40.75
C LEU A 209 -33.61 16.55 -39.55
N LYS A 210 -33.12 17.31 -38.57
CA LYS A 210 -33.97 18.03 -37.64
C LYS A 210 -34.19 19.39 -38.25
N GLU A 211 -35.46 19.74 -38.48
CA GLU A 211 -35.84 21.10 -38.82
C GLU A 211 -35.24 22.05 -37.79
N ARG A 212 -34.36 22.95 -38.25
CA ARG A 212 -33.79 24.00 -37.40
C ARG A 212 -34.88 25.05 -37.20
N THR A 213 -35.18 25.39 -35.95
CA THR A 213 -35.98 26.58 -35.68
C THR A 213 -35.12 27.81 -36.00
N PRO A 214 -35.62 28.77 -36.81
CA PRO A 214 -34.84 29.95 -37.15
C PRO A 214 -34.58 30.80 -35.88
N VAL A 215 -33.32 30.89 -35.45
CA VAL A 215 -32.91 31.74 -34.33
C VAL A 215 -32.41 33.07 -34.91
N THR A 216 -33.33 34.00 -35.09
CA THR A 216 -32.99 35.35 -35.56
C THR A 216 -32.56 36.22 -34.38
N ASN A 217 -31.24 36.43 -34.24
CA ASN A 217 -30.67 37.34 -33.26
C ASN A 217 -30.79 38.79 -33.79
N TYR A 218 -31.98 39.37 -33.77
CA TYR A 218 -32.15 40.77 -34.20
C TYR A 218 -31.44 41.74 -33.24
N THR A 219 -30.96 42.84 -33.81
CA THR A 219 -30.52 44.05 -33.09
C THR A 219 -31.64 44.55 -32.17
N LEU A 220 -31.27 45.16 -31.03
CA LEU A 220 -32.17 45.71 -29.99
C LEU A 220 -33.07 46.87 -30.47
N GLU A 221 -33.70 46.79 -31.63
CA GLU A 221 -34.53 47.85 -32.20
C GLU A 221 -35.76 48.14 -31.32
N LYS A 222 -36.29 47.12 -30.63
CA LYS A 222 -37.34 47.28 -29.62
C LYS A 222 -36.94 48.20 -28.44
N TYR A 223 -35.65 48.41 -28.23
CA TYR A 223 -35.09 49.24 -27.15
C TYR A 223 -34.33 50.47 -27.65
N LYS A 224 -34.46 50.83 -28.94
CA LYS A 224 -33.96 52.13 -29.43
C LYS A 224 -34.73 53.24 -28.70
N TRP A 225 -33.99 54.09 -27.98
CA TRP A 225 -34.55 55.27 -27.31
C TRP A 225 -35.30 56.13 -28.34
N ASN A 226 -36.60 56.36 -28.08
CA ASN A 226 -37.44 57.18 -28.93
C ASN A 226 -37.53 58.60 -28.35
N PRO A 227 -36.90 59.62 -28.98
CA PRO A 227 -36.92 60.99 -28.48
C PRO A 227 -38.33 61.63 -28.47
N ALA A 228 -39.32 61.02 -29.13
CA ALA A 228 -40.70 61.52 -29.19
C ALA A 228 -41.63 60.94 -28.11
N ALA A 229 -41.13 60.09 -27.19
CA ALA A 229 -41.92 59.42 -26.16
C ALA A 229 -42.00 60.18 -24.81
N HIS A 230 -41.71 61.48 -24.80
CA HIS A 230 -41.87 62.40 -23.67
C HIS A 230 -42.71 63.61 -24.05
#